data_AF-X6DQ99-F1
#
_entry.id   AF-X6DQ99-F1
#
_cell.length_a   1.000
_cell.length_b   1.000
_cell.length_c   1.000
_cell.angle_alpha   90.00
_cell.angle_beta   90.00
_cell.angle_gamma   90.00
#
_symmetry.space_group_name_H-M   'P 1'
#
loop_
_entity.id
_entity.type
_entity.pdbx_description
1 polymer ?
#
loop_
_entity_poly.entity_id
_entity_poly.type
_entity_poly.pdbx_seq_one_letter_code
_entity_poly.pdbx_strand_id
1 'polypeptide(L)'
;MLDSAGDAVIPADGEVTLGGQGVERIRSREAKTVVIKVNGRPRTVPKKKLSYREVALLAYPDADFEKFKYTITYLKGVHGAEGDLVEGEKIEVKNGMVFNVRRSDKS
;
A
#
# COMPACT_ATOMS: atom_id res chain seq x y z
N MET A 1 -23.21 26.43 14.18
CA MET A 1 -22.18 27.46 14.10
C MET A 1 -20.88 26.81 14.51
N LEU A 2 -19.84 26.79 13.66
CA LEU A 2 -18.50 26.37 14.08
C LEU A 2 -17.96 27.48 14.98
N ASP A 3 -17.38 27.11 16.13
CA ASP A 3 -16.81 28.01 17.10
C ASP A 3 -15.43 28.50 16.65
N SER A 4 -15.40 29.56 15.84
CA SER A 4 -14.17 30.22 15.39
C SER A 4 -13.35 30.91 16.50
N ALA A 5 -13.67 30.67 17.77
CA ALA A 5 -13.03 31.30 18.92
C ALA A 5 -11.58 30.82 19.16
N GLY A 6 -11.15 29.74 18.51
CA GLY A 6 -9.80 29.18 18.60
C GLY A 6 -8.96 29.25 17.32
N ASP A 7 -9.52 29.76 16.21
CA ASP A 7 -8.83 29.76 14.92
C ASP A 7 -7.91 30.98 14.78
N ALA A 8 -6.64 30.75 14.48
CA ALA A 8 -5.66 31.80 14.20
C ALA A 8 -5.11 31.64 12.78
N VAL A 9 -5.16 32.71 11.98
CA VAL A 9 -4.56 32.75 10.64
C VAL A 9 -3.04 32.81 10.78
N ILE A 10 -2.34 31.88 10.13
CA ILE A 10 -0.87 31.86 10.06
C ILE A 10 -0.46 32.55 8.75
N PRO A 11 0.39 33.60 8.78
CA PRO A 11 0.92 34.23 7.56
C PRO A 11 1.79 33.25 6.77
N ALA A 12 2.06 33.54 5.49
CA ALA A 12 2.76 32.61 4.60
C ALA A 12 4.19 32.24 5.07
N ASP A 13 4.83 33.13 5.82
CA ASP A 13 6.13 33.00 6.47
C ASP A 13 6.02 32.82 8.00
N GLY A 14 4.81 32.62 8.51
CA GLY A 14 4.53 32.44 9.92
C GLY A 14 4.96 31.06 10.43
N GLU A 15 5.44 31.03 11.67
CA GLU A 15 5.77 29.79 12.37
C GLU A 15 4.70 29.47 13.43
N VAL A 16 4.33 28.20 13.56
CA VAL A 16 3.40 27.72 14.58
C VAL A 16 4.05 26.60 15.41
N THR A 17 3.97 26.72 16.74
CA THR A 17 4.50 25.70 17.65
C THR A 17 3.49 24.57 17.85
N LEU A 18 3.79 23.38 17.33
CA LEU A 18 2.94 22.17 17.45
C LEU A 18 3.14 21.37 18.76
N GLY A 19 3.75 22.01 19.77
CA GLY A 19 4.16 21.34 21.02
C GLY A 19 3.10 21.28 22.12
N GLY A 20 2.14 22.22 22.12
CA GLY A 20 1.16 22.43 23.19
C GLY A 20 0.04 21.40 23.27
N GLN A 21 -0.81 21.56 24.29
CA GLN A 21 -2.07 20.82 24.43
C GLN A 21 -3.15 21.52 23.58
N GLY A 22 -3.94 20.76 22.81
CA GLY A 22 -4.99 21.32 21.94
C GLY A 22 -4.59 21.66 20.51
N VAL A 23 -3.34 21.40 20.10
CA VAL A 23 -2.89 21.51 18.70
C VAL A 23 -2.76 20.13 18.04
N GLU A 24 -3.12 20.03 16.76
CA GLU A 24 -2.92 18.81 15.98
C GLU A 24 -1.43 18.47 15.87
N ARG A 25 -1.08 17.20 16.12
CA ARG A 25 0.32 16.73 16.04
C ARG A 25 0.54 15.98 14.74
N ILE A 26 1.24 16.60 13.79
CA ILE A 26 1.76 15.90 12.62
C ILE A 26 2.98 15.07 13.06
N ARG A 27 2.94 13.74 12.90
CA ARG A 27 4.09 12.86 13.13
C ARG A 27 4.53 12.26 11.80
N SER A 28 5.74 12.60 11.34
CA SER A 28 6.42 11.84 10.30
C SER A 28 7.07 10.60 10.94
N ARG A 29 6.62 9.41 10.58
CA ARG A 29 7.35 8.16 10.85
C ARG A 29 7.74 7.55 9.52
N GLU A 30 8.95 7.00 9.46
CA GLU A 30 9.36 6.21 8.30
C GLU A 30 8.36 5.07 8.07
N ALA A 31 7.96 4.90 6.82
CA ALA A 31 7.04 3.84 6.44
C ALA A 31 7.72 2.49 6.70
N LYS A 32 7.15 1.67 7.60
CA LYS A 32 7.63 0.31 7.82
C LYS A 32 7.54 -0.47 6.51
N THR A 33 8.61 -1.16 6.14
CA THR A 33 8.65 -2.01 4.93
C THR A 33 8.70 -3.49 5.29
N VAL A 34 8.33 -4.32 4.32
CA VAL A 34 8.47 -5.78 4.36
C VAL A 34 9.04 -6.28 3.04
N VAL A 35 9.74 -7.41 3.08
CA VAL A 35 10.23 -8.14 1.92
C VAL A 35 9.27 -9.28 1.61
N ILE A 36 8.64 -9.21 0.44
CA ILE A 36 7.84 -10.28 -0.15
C ILE A 36 8.58 -10.91 -1.32
N LYS A 37 8.14 -12.07 -1.81
CA LYS A 37 8.65 -12.66 -3.05
C LYS A 37 7.56 -12.62 -4.12
N VAL A 38 7.87 -12.09 -5.29
CA VAL A 38 6.95 -12.07 -6.44
C VAL A 38 7.63 -12.84 -7.58
N ASN A 39 7.02 -13.95 -8.02
CA ASN A 39 7.61 -14.86 -9.02
C ASN A 39 9.06 -15.26 -8.65
N GLY A 40 9.28 -15.58 -7.37
CA GLY A 40 10.59 -15.96 -6.83
C GLY A 40 11.55 -14.80 -6.54
N ARG A 41 11.27 -13.57 -6.99
CA ARG A 41 12.15 -12.40 -6.81
C ARG A 41 11.78 -11.60 -5.56
N PRO A 42 12.74 -11.25 -4.68
CA PRO A 42 12.44 -10.43 -3.52
C PRO A 42 12.06 -9.00 -3.93
N ARG A 43 11.03 -8.46 -3.27
CA ARG A 43 10.53 -7.09 -3.45
C ARG A 43 10.33 -6.45 -2.08
N THR A 44 10.91 -5.28 -1.87
CA THR A 44 10.66 -4.47 -0.66
C THR A 44 9.46 -3.57 -0.91
N VAL A 45 8.44 -3.70 -0.08
CA VAL A 45 7.17 -2.97 -0.20
C VAL A 45 6.78 -2.34 1.13
N PRO A 46 5.98 -1.27 1.14
CA PRO A 46 5.43 -0.74 2.39
C PRO A 46 4.56 -1.79 3.08
N LYS A 47 4.63 -1.86 4.40
CA LYS A 47 3.81 -2.73 5.25
C LYS A 47 2.38 -2.17 5.35
N LYS A 48 1.65 -2.26 4.24
CA LYS A 48 0.26 -1.84 4.07
C LYS A 48 -0.53 -2.92 3.33
N LYS A 49 -1.80 -2.67 3.03
CA LYS A 49 -2.51 -3.52 2.08
C LYS A 49 -2.06 -3.22 0.65
N LEU A 50 -1.71 -4.26 -0.12
CA LEU A 50 -1.46 -4.15 -1.56
C LEU A 50 -2.70 -4.58 -2.33
N SER A 51 -3.02 -3.83 -3.38
CA SER A 51 -4.07 -4.19 -4.33
C SER A 51 -3.59 -5.22 -5.35
N TYR A 52 -4.55 -5.91 -5.98
CA TYR A 52 -4.32 -6.75 -7.15
C TYR A 52 -3.41 -6.09 -8.19
N ARG A 53 -3.69 -4.83 -8.55
CA ARG A 53 -2.92 -4.09 -9.57
C ARG A 53 -1.50 -3.77 -9.09
N GLU A 54 -1.33 -3.37 -7.83
CA GLU A 54 0.00 -3.15 -7.25
C GLU A 54 0.84 -4.45 -7.28
N VAL A 55 0.26 -5.60 -6.94
CA VAL A 55 0.97 -6.88 -7.00
C VAL A 55 1.33 -7.28 -8.44
N ALA A 56 0.42 -7.07 -9.40
CA ALA A 56 0.73 -7.30 -10.81
C ALA A 56 1.87 -6.42 -11.33
N LEU A 57 1.90 -5.13 -10.96
CA LEU A 57 2.96 -4.19 -11.34
C LEU A 57 4.33 -4.56 -10.73
N LEU A 58 4.36 -5.22 -9.58
CA LEU A 58 5.60 -5.75 -9.00
C LEU A 58 6.19 -6.92 -9.81
N ALA A 59 5.34 -7.66 -10.54
CA ALA A 59 5.75 -8.74 -11.43
C ALA A 59 6.07 -8.23 -12.84
N TYR A 60 5.19 -7.37 -13.38
CA TYR A 60 5.25 -6.80 -14.73
C TYR A 60 5.16 -5.27 -14.62
N PRO A 61 6.28 -4.54 -14.61
CA PRO A 61 6.27 -3.08 -14.48
C PRO A 61 5.51 -2.35 -15.59
N ASP A 62 5.35 -3.01 -16.74
CA ASP A 62 4.62 -2.59 -17.94
C ASP A 62 3.20 -3.18 -18.00
N ALA A 63 2.63 -3.62 -16.87
CA ALA A 63 1.33 -4.25 -16.84
C ALA A 63 0.22 -3.38 -17.45
N ASP A 64 -0.35 -3.84 -18.56
CA ASP A 64 -1.52 -3.26 -19.20
C ASP A 64 -2.77 -4.06 -18.76
N PHE A 65 -3.62 -3.44 -17.94
CA PHE A 65 -4.83 -4.07 -17.37
C PHE A 65 -6.05 -4.01 -18.30
N GLU A 66 -5.96 -3.26 -19.40
CA GLU A 66 -7.03 -3.22 -20.41
C GLU A 66 -6.88 -4.39 -21.38
N LYS A 67 -5.62 -4.71 -21.74
CA LYS A 67 -5.28 -5.79 -22.67
C LYS A 67 -5.16 -7.17 -22.02
N PHE A 68 -4.63 -7.24 -20.81
CA PHE A 68 -4.33 -8.52 -20.16
C PHE A 68 -5.09 -8.71 -18.86
N LYS A 69 -5.31 -9.98 -18.50
CA LYS A 69 -5.69 -10.38 -17.16
C LYS A 69 -4.50 -11.01 -16.45
N TYR A 70 -4.39 -10.78 -15.14
CA TYR A 70 -3.32 -11.34 -14.33
C TYR A 70 -3.92 -12.34 -13.34
N THR A 71 -3.44 -13.58 -13.35
CA THR A 71 -3.78 -14.54 -12.30
C THR A 71 -2.78 -14.36 -11.17
N ILE A 72 -3.26 -14.03 -9.97
CA ILE A 72 -2.41 -13.79 -8.80
C ILE A 72 -2.80 -14.78 -7.72
N THR A 73 -1.86 -15.63 -7.33
CA THR A 73 -2.00 -16.48 -6.14
C THR A 73 -1.03 -16.02 -5.06
N TYR A 74 -1.40 -16.23 -3.80
CA TYR A 74 -0.55 -15.92 -2.66
C TYR A 74 -0.41 -17.11 -1.72
N LEU A 75 0.77 -17.20 -1.10
CA LEU A 75 1.09 -18.18 -0.07
C LEU A 75 1.72 -17.49 1.14
N LYS A 76 1.64 -18.15 2.30
CA LYS A 76 2.20 -17.65 3.56
C LYS A 76 1.68 -16.25 3.92
N GLY A 77 0.39 -16.01 3.65
CA GLY A 77 -0.32 -14.80 4.03
C GLY A 77 -0.46 -14.66 5.54
N VAL A 78 -1.15 -13.61 5.97
CA VAL A 78 -1.43 -13.39 7.41
C VAL A 78 -2.17 -14.61 7.97
N HIS A 79 -1.81 -15.05 9.18
CA HIS A 79 -2.29 -16.30 9.79
C HIS A 79 -2.05 -17.58 8.96
N GLY A 80 -1.11 -17.55 8.00
CA GLY A 80 -0.84 -18.70 7.14
C GLY A 80 -1.83 -18.87 6.00
N ALA A 81 -2.68 -17.87 5.72
CA ALA A 81 -3.64 -17.92 4.63
C ALA A 81 -2.98 -18.05 3.25
N GLU A 82 -3.66 -18.74 2.35
CA GLU A 82 -3.28 -18.94 0.95
C GLU A 82 -4.54 -18.85 0.07
N GLY A 83 -4.39 -18.44 -1.18
CA GLY A 83 -5.51 -18.32 -2.10
C GLY A 83 -5.22 -17.44 -3.31
N ASP A 84 -6.30 -16.98 -3.94
CA ASP A 84 -6.26 -16.07 -5.08
C ASP A 84 -6.49 -14.62 -4.65
N LEU A 85 -5.85 -13.69 -5.35
CA LEU A 85 -6.14 -12.26 -5.26
C LEU A 85 -6.77 -11.84 -6.57
N VAL A 86 -8.03 -11.41 -6.55
CA VAL A 86 -8.77 -11.03 -7.76
C VAL A 86 -8.86 -9.51 -7.95
N GLU A 87 -9.24 -9.07 -9.14
CA GLU A 87 -9.31 -7.64 -9.46
C GLU A 87 -10.31 -6.91 -8.53
N GLY A 88 -9.86 -5.80 -7.94
CA GLY A 88 -10.61 -5.03 -6.94
C GLY A 88 -10.24 -5.34 -5.49
N GLU A 89 -9.61 -6.48 -5.22
CA GLU A 89 -9.22 -6.88 -3.87
C GLU A 89 -7.91 -6.24 -3.40
N LYS A 90 -7.74 -6.25 -2.07
CA LYS A 90 -6.54 -5.82 -1.38
C LYS A 90 -6.17 -6.84 -0.31
N ILE A 91 -4.88 -7.08 -0.14
CA ILE A 91 -4.34 -8.04 0.82
C ILE A 91 -3.31 -7.38 1.73
N GLU A 92 -3.34 -7.71 3.02
CA GLU A 92 -2.30 -7.29 3.96
C GLU A 92 -1.03 -8.11 3.73
N VAL A 93 0.12 -7.43 3.61
CA VAL A 93 1.41 -8.09 3.39
C VAL A 93 2.24 -8.19 4.67
N LYS A 94 2.98 -9.31 4.77
CA LYS A 94 4.00 -9.52 5.79
C LYS A 94 5.29 -10.05 5.17
N ASN A 95 6.38 -9.97 5.94
CA ASN A 95 7.66 -10.54 5.54
C ASN A 95 7.53 -12.02 5.15
N GLY A 96 8.17 -12.38 4.04
CA GLY A 96 8.24 -13.75 3.54
C GLY A 96 6.99 -14.25 2.82
N MET A 97 5.96 -13.41 2.65
CA MET A 97 4.80 -13.73 1.81
C MET A 97 5.24 -13.93 0.36
N VAL A 98 4.59 -14.86 -0.33
CA VAL A 98 4.92 -15.22 -1.71
C VAL A 98 3.71 -14.93 -2.60
N PHE A 99 3.97 -14.31 -3.74
CA PHE A 99 2.99 -14.09 -4.80
C PHE A 99 3.48 -14.74 -6.09
N ASN A 100 2.59 -15.46 -6.76
CA ASN A 100 2.78 -15.93 -8.12
C ASN A 100 1.83 -15.17 -9.03
N VAL A 101 2.37 -14.56 -10.09
CA VAL A 101 1.65 -13.69 -11.01
C VAL A 101 1.89 -14.18 -12.44
N ARG A 102 0.81 -14.59 -13.10
CA ARG A 102 0.82 -14.98 -14.51
C ARG A 102 0.00 -14.00 -15.34
N ARG A 103 0.55 -13.53 -16.45
CA ARG A 103 -0.18 -12.76 -17.46
C ARG A 103 -0.95 -13.73 -18.37
N SER A 104 -2.21 -13.43 -18.62
CA SER A 104 -3.09 -14.12 -19.56
C SER A 104 -3.61 -13.13 -20.59
N ASP A 105 -3.51 -13.47 -21.87
CA ASP A 105 -4.25 -12.77 -22.92
C ASP A 105 -5.74 -13.14 -22.84
N LYS A 106 -6.59 -12.22 -23.30
CA LYS A 106 -7.98 -12.54 -23.64
C LYS A 106 -7.94 -13.17 -25.04
N SER A 107 -7.81 -14.49 -25.11
CA SER A 107 -8.11 -15.25 -26.34
C SER A 107 -9.60 -15.20 -26.64
#